data_AF-A0A7C2EGL4-F1
#
_entry.id   AF-A0A7C2EGL4-F1
#
_cell.length_a   1.000
_cell.length_b   1.000
_cell.length_c   1.000
_cell.angle_alpha   90.00
_cell.angle_beta   90.00
_cell.angle_gamma   90.00
#
_symmetry.space_group_name_H-M   'P 1'
#
loop_
_entity.id
_entity.type
_entity.pdbx_description
1 polymer ?
#
loop_
_entity_poly.entity_id
_entity_poly.type
_entity_poly.pdbx_seq_one_letter_code
_entity_poly.pdbx_strand_id
1 'polypeptide(L)'
;MPRNNDRTREHQNLAASTVFKARISKGFIDAAFGDGFLVEVWDFRTQRLVHGERFKELEKARRRLQEIKNDIDSMNLERFQQVYVSRHPRG
;
A
#
# COMPACT_ATOMS: atom_id res chain seq x y z
N MET A 1 -31.62 5.28 22.74
CA MET A 1 -30.28 4.67 22.59
C MET A 1 -29.84 4.79 21.12
N PRO A 2 -29.11 5.83 20.69
CA PRO A 2 -28.67 5.89 19.30
C PRO A 2 -27.34 5.16 19.09
N ARG A 3 -27.40 4.10 18.26
CA ARG A 3 -26.53 3.80 17.12
C ARG A 3 -25.02 3.61 17.38
N ASN A 4 -24.64 2.36 17.64
CA ASN A 4 -23.29 1.82 17.37
C ASN A 4 -22.92 1.73 15.86
N ASN A 5 -23.64 2.44 14.99
CA ASN A 5 -23.55 2.32 13.52
C ASN A 5 -22.74 3.45 12.85
N ASP A 6 -22.22 4.41 13.63
CA ASP A 6 -21.48 5.56 13.10
C ASP A 6 -19.99 5.25 12.83
N ARG A 7 -19.35 4.44 13.68
CA ARG A 7 -17.92 4.11 13.58
C ARG A 7 -17.54 3.38 12.29
N THR A 8 -18.42 2.55 11.75
CA THR A 8 -18.19 1.83 10.49
C THR A 8 -18.32 2.73 9.27
N ARG A 9 -19.12 3.81 9.34
CA ARG A 9 -19.29 4.76 8.23
C ARG A 9 -18.13 5.75 8.10
N GLU A 10 -17.55 6.18 9.21
CA GLU A 10 -16.35 7.04 9.19
C GLU A 10 -15.15 6.33 8.56
N HIS A 11 -14.99 5.02 8.81
CA HIS A 11 -13.92 4.21 8.20
C HIS A 11 -14.05 4.06 6.68
N GLN A 12 -15.28 4.13 6.14
CA GLN A 12 -15.54 4.01 4.70
C GLN A 12 -15.24 5.29 3.92
N ASN A 13 -15.15 6.44 4.59
CA ASN A 13 -14.91 7.75 3.95
C ASN A 13 -13.53 8.35 4.26
N LEU A 14 -12.69 7.62 5.00
CA LEU A 14 -11.29 8.00 5.21
C LEU A 14 -10.51 7.83 3.91
N ALA A 15 -9.79 8.87 3.48
CA ALA A 15 -8.88 8.77 2.35
C ALA A 15 -7.72 7.81 2.70
N ALA A 16 -7.32 6.96 1.74
CA ALA A 16 -6.24 6.00 1.96
C ALA A 16 -4.92 6.68 2.35
N SER A 17 -4.69 7.92 1.89
CA SER A 17 -3.56 8.79 2.25
C SER A 17 -3.41 9.05 3.75
N THR A 18 -4.47 8.88 4.54
CA THR A 18 -4.45 9.07 6.01
C THR A 18 -3.99 7.83 6.79
N VAL A 19 -3.76 6.70 6.11
CA VAL A 19 -3.34 5.42 6.74
C VAL A 19 -2.14 4.82 6.01
N PHE A 20 -2.07 4.97 4.70
CA PHE A 20 -1.07 4.32 3.88
C PHE A 20 -0.08 5.31 3.26
N LYS A 21 1.17 4.88 3.17
CA LYS A 21 2.24 5.58 2.44
C LYS A 21 3.01 4.59 1.59
N ALA A 22 3.41 5.02 0.41
CA ALA A 22 4.24 4.22 -0.49
C ALA A 22 5.65 4.83 -0.62
N ARG A 23 6.67 3.98 -0.69
CA ARG A 23 8.07 4.37 -0.89
C ARG A 23 8.81 3.37 -1.78
N ILE A 24 9.96 3.79 -2.31
CA ILE A 24 10.91 2.89 -2.98
C ILE A 24 12.13 2.75 -2.09
N SER A 25 12.50 1.50 -1.84
CA SER A 25 13.76 1.12 -1.23
C SER A 25 14.72 0.62 -2.32
N LYS A 26 15.98 1.07 -2.25
CA LYS A 26 17.07 0.66 -3.16
C LYS A 26 17.98 -0.34 -2.45
N GLY A 27 18.75 -1.11 -3.21
CA GLY A 27 19.69 -2.07 -2.64
C GLY A 27 19.01 -3.33 -2.11
N PHE A 28 17.81 -3.64 -2.61
CA PHE A 28 17.18 -4.92 -2.33
C PHE A 28 17.86 -6.00 -3.19
N ILE A 29 18.34 -7.07 -2.55
CA ILE A 29 18.94 -8.21 -3.24
C ILE A 29 17.82 -9.21 -3.55
N ASP A 30 17.45 -9.30 -4.83
CA ASP A 30 16.54 -10.32 -5.32
C ASP A 30 17.30 -11.53 -5.86
N ALA A 31 16.80 -12.74 -5.59
CA ALA A 31 17.43 -13.97 -6.04
C ALA A 31 17.48 -14.13 -7.57
N ALA A 32 16.60 -13.46 -8.32
CA ALA A 32 16.52 -13.59 -9.77
C ALA A 32 17.42 -12.61 -10.53
N PHE A 33 17.74 -11.44 -9.97
CA PHE A 33 18.50 -10.41 -10.70
C PHE A 33 19.50 -9.61 -9.86
N GLY A 34 19.73 -9.98 -8.59
CA GLY A 34 20.69 -9.29 -7.73
C GLY A 34 20.14 -7.95 -7.23
N ASP A 35 20.88 -6.87 -7.44
CA ASP A 35 20.46 -5.54 -6.97
C ASP A 35 19.21 -5.04 -7.69
N GLY A 36 18.26 -4.53 -6.92
CA GLY A 36 17.01 -4.01 -7.44
C GLY A 36 16.30 -3.04 -6.50
N PHE A 37 15.07 -2.75 -6.87
CA PHE A 37 14.21 -1.76 -6.26
C PHE A 37 12.99 -2.45 -5.67
N LEU A 38 12.65 -2.12 -4.43
CA LEU A 38 11.46 -2.60 -3.77
C LEU A 38 10.49 -1.43 -3.60
N VAL A 39 9.32 -1.52 -4.23
CA VAL A 39 8.21 -0.60 -3.98
C VAL A 39 7.42 -1.15 -2.82
N GLU A 40 7.35 -0.38 -1.74
CA GLU A 40 6.75 -0.78 -0.48
C GLU A 40 5.56 0.11 -0.17
N VAL A 41 4.44 -0.51 0.21
CA VAL A 41 3.29 0.18 0.79
C VAL A 41 3.24 -0.16 2.26
N TRP A 42 3.30 0.88 3.08
CA TRP A 42 3.30 0.80 4.52
C TRP A 42 1.99 1.35 5.06
N ASP A 43 1.39 0.62 5.99
CA ASP A 43 0.50 1.21 6.97
C ASP A 43 1.38 1.97 7.98
N PHE A 44 1.35 3.30 7.94
CA PHE A 44 2.20 4.12 8.81
C PHE A 44 1.66 4.19 10.23
N ARG A 45 0.38 3.88 10.46
CA ARG A 45 -0.22 3.86 11.81
C ARG A 45 0.27 2.64 12.58
N THR A 46 0.34 1.49 11.92
CA THR A 46 0.80 0.24 12.52
C THR A 46 2.29 -0.03 12.27
N GLN A 47 2.96 0.79 11.46
CA GLN A 47 4.33 0.59 10.99
C GLN A 47 4.53 -0.79 10.35
N ARG A 48 3.56 -1.25 9.56
CA ARG A 48 3.59 -2.56 8.90
C ARG A 48 3.67 -2.41 7.39
N LEU A 49 4.55 -3.20 6.78
CA LEU A 49 4.53 -3.41 5.33
C LEU A 49 3.28 -4.21 4.99
N VAL A 50 2.40 -3.64 4.17
CA VAL A 50 1.16 -4.31 3.72
C VAL A 50 1.29 -4.86 2.31
N HIS A 51 2.13 -4.25 1.49
CA HIS A 51 2.38 -4.68 0.11
C HIS A 51 3.80 -4.35 -0.31
N GLY A 52 4.44 -5.26 -1.03
CA GLY A 52 5.81 -5.11 -1.51
C GLY A 52 5.96 -5.69 -2.91
N GLU A 53 6.39 -4.86 -3.87
CA GLU A 53 6.65 -5.27 -5.25
C GLU A 53 8.11 -5.05 -5.61
N ARG A 54 8.74 -6.08 -6.17
CA ARG A 54 10.16 -6.08 -6.52
C ARG A 54 10.33 -5.76 -8.00
N PHE A 55 11.30 -4.90 -8.30
CA PHE A 55 11.60 -4.43 -9.64
C PHE A 55 13.09 -4.46 -9.89
N LYS A 56 13.49 -4.92 -11.07
CA LYS A 56 14.88 -4.82 -11.53
C LYS A 56 15.27 -3.40 -11.95
N GLU A 57 14.32 -2.67 -12.54
CA GLU A 57 14.57 -1.36 -13.14
C GLU A 57 13.94 -0.23 -12.31
N LEU A 58 14.72 0.82 -12.02
CA LEU A 58 14.26 1.97 -11.24
C LEU A 58 13.06 2.67 -11.89
N GLU A 59 13.03 2.76 -13.22
CA GLU A 59 11.95 3.42 -13.95
C GLU A 59 10.61 2.69 -13.77
N LYS A 60 10.63 1.35 -13.78
CA LYS A 60 9.45 0.54 -13.51
C LYS A 60 8.99 0.69 -12.06
N ALA A 61 9.93 0.68 -11.11
CA ALA A 61 9.64 0.93 -9.70
C ALA A 61 9.02 2.32 -9.48
N ARG A 62 9.57 3.36 -10.12
CA ARG A 62 9.05 4.74 -10.05
C ARG A 62 7.65 4.85 -10.64
N ARG A 63 7.41 4.23 -11.80
CA ARG A 63 6.08 4.21 -12.43
C ARG A 63 5.08 3.56 -11.49
N ARG A 64 5.40 2.38 -10.95
CA ARG A 64 4.53 1.68 -10.00
C ARG A 64 4.28 2.48 -8.73
N LEU A 65 5.32 3.09 -8.16
CA LEU A 65 5.17 3.96 -7.00
C LEU A 65 4.20 5.12 -7.28
N GLN A 66 4.27 5.73 -8.47
CA GLN A 66 3.37 6.80 -8.84
C GLN A 66 1.92 6.32 -8.99
N GLU A 67 1.71 5.15 -9.59
CA GLU A 67 0.38 4.52 -9.69
C GLU A 67 -0.20 4.28 -8.28
N ILE A 68 0.58 3.70 -7.37
CA ILE A 68 0.14 3.46 -6.00
C ILE A 68 -0.15 4.79 -5.28
N LYS A 69 0.67 5.82 -5.48
CA LYS A 69 0.40 7.15 -4.90
C LYS A 69 -0.90 7.75 -5.42
N ASN A 70 -1.17 7.62 -6.72
CA ASN A 70 -2.42 8.06 -7.32
C ASN A 70 -3.61 7.28 -6.74
N ASP A 71 -3.46 5.97 -6.52
CA ASP A 71 -4.49 5.15 -5.87
C ASP A 71 -4.71 5.57 -4.41
N ILE A 72 -3.63 5.86 -3.67
CA ILE A 72 -3.71 6.35 -2.27
C ILE A 72 -4.48 7.68 -2.20
N ASP A 73 -4.31 8.54 -3.19
CA ASP A 73 -4.94 9.87 -3.24
C ASP A 73 -6.38 9.81 -3.78
N SER A 74 -6.63 8.96 -4.77
CA SER A 74 -7.92 8.87 -5.47
C SER A 74 -8.90 7.87 -4.84
N MET A 75 -8.43 6.87 -4.07
CA MET A 75 -9.28 5.82 -3.49
C MET A 75 -9.58 6.06 -2.01
N ASN A 76 -10.76 5.58 -1.59
CA ASN A 76 -11.07 5.46 -0.16
C ASN A 76 -10.29 4.31 0.48
N LEU A 77 -10.22 4.34 1.81
CA LEU A 77 -9.47 3.37 2.61
C LEU A 77 -9.88 1.92 2.32
N GLU A 78 -11.18 1.64 2.26
CA GLU A 78 -11.71 0.29 2.06
C GLU A 78 -11.27 -0.27 0.69
N ARG A 79 -11.39 0.53 -0.37
CA ARG A 79 -10.99 0.13 -1.72
C ARG A 79 -9.49 -0.10 -1.81
N PHE A 80 -8.70 0.77 -1.19
CA PHE A 80 -7.25 0.61 -1.16
C PHE A 80 -6.83 -0.67 -0.41
N GLN A 81 -7.48 -0.97 0.72
CA GLN A 81 -7.27 -2.20 1.48
C GLN A 81 -7.65 -3.46 0.68
N GLN A 82 -8.71 -3.41 -0.10
CA GLN A 82 -9.07 -4.53 -0.99
C GLN A 82 -8.02 -4.81 -2.06
N VAL A 83 -7.42 -3.77 -2.63
CA VAL A 83 -6.42 -3.92 -3.71
C VAL A 83 -5.06 -4.35 -3.16
N TYR A 84 -4.59 -3.70 -2.09
CA TYR A 84 -3.21 -3.80 -1.62
C TYR A 84 -3.02 -4.63 -0.34
N VAL A 85 -4.04 -4.74 0.51
CA VAL A 85 -3.93 -5.42 1.82
C VAL A 85 -4.58 -6.81 1.79
N SER A 86 -5.68 -6.98 1.05
CA SER A 86 -6.43 -8.25 1.01
C SER A 86 -5.73 -9.40 0.28
N ARG A 87 -4.48 -9.19 -0.16
CA ARG A 87 -3.57 -10.25 -0.57
C ARG A 87 -2.55 -10.52 0.54
N HIS A 88 -3.01 -11.11 1.65
CA HIS A 88 -2.17 -11.91 2.53
C HIS A 88 -2.85 -13.28 2.76
N PRO A 89 -2.04 -14.32 2.96
CA PRO A 89 -2.20 -15.62 2.30
C PRO A 89 -3.32 -16.44 2.93
N ARG A 90 -4.04 -17.19 2.09
CA ARG A 90 -4.65 -18.42 2.58
C ARG A 90 -3.50 -19.33 2.99
N GLY A 91 -3.44 -19.65 4.29
CA GLY A 91 -2.93 -20.90 4.88
C GLY A 91 -1.57 -21.38 4.41
#